data_AF-A0A432HEB6-F1
#
_entry.id   AF-A0A432HEB6-F1
#
_cell.length_a   1.000
_cell.length_b   1.000
_cell.length_c   1.000
_cell.angle_alpha   90.00
_cell.angle_beta   90.00
_cell.angle_gamma   90.00
#
_symmetry.space_group_name_H-M   'P 1'
#
loop_
_entity.id
_entity.type
_entity.pdbx_description
1 polymer ?
#
loop_
_entity_poly.entity_id
_entity_poly.type
_entity_poly.pdbx_seq_one_letter_code
_entity_poly.pdbx_strand_id
1 'polypeptide(L)'
;MDFTITKTTVSITGDEMIGYLRDAVSPTLDEVCGELHAGVTGTGSISIRKGGPGDITHGLDSDLEGAVSARDAYGREHLTAEQILTHDLSIDLEGKVRNDGVCSNTGWIREDNGLTSTSKSWREITGKTTIRTDSQVSFTDSDGQLSDVRAVIYGTEDFGVLGDLAPILTFPLTPIELHDFFGDESLEEGDKSNDDINWQSDWRWQVGGEINTAAHGLVYPITIFHFEIGRCLGHAVIDIQVKRGNPWPVKQEVDILIDKDEQTSDCNFFVSAGTQAALPEGSLRVIMEMTETSSNAGSTPVHWGTAYAGSPGVGEDVPTDKRQWGLAMPDESELRMFDLEEAVQCLMANHSTRDAALALDSGGYIWQAAWSQPTRSPEWNMSWVSDDDSSGWIILRSQGSSCSLIAEGDYEDGEFKWNRGAVPETLTLELLETRILSETRYPELNPFIDSGDNWDVDVTYAYRLSVSGESELLGMLPGGLGEGQVTIAGSRTWEDSGRDNALSFVMNAETSRMVAWYHTSLPAD
;
A
#
# COMPACT_ATOMS: atom_id res chain seq x y z
N MET A 1 16.91 1.97 19.11
CA MET A 1 16.13 2.57 20.20
C MET A 1 15.03 1.59 20.53
N ASP A 2 14.96 1.17 21.78
CA ASP A 2 13.85 0.38 22.31
C ASP A 2 12.88 1.32 23.00
N PHE A 3 11.59 1.01 22.93
CA PHE A 3 10.53 1.82 23.51
C PHE A 3 9.39 0.96 24.03
N THR A 4 8.65 1.50 24.99
CA THR A 4 7.42 0.91 25.52
C THR A 4 6.22 1.73 25.08
N ILE A 5 5.14 1.04 24.73
CA ILE A 5 3.83 1.60 24.46
C ILE A 5 2.98 1.33 25.70
N THR A 6 2.76 2.36 26.51
CA THR A 6 2.16 2.23 27.85
C THR A 6 0.65 2.46 27.84
N LYS A 7 0.17 3.28 26.91
CA LYS A 7 -1.23 3.64 26.81
C LYS A 7 -1.58 3.97 25.38
N THR A 8 -2.12 3.00 24.65
CA THR A 8 -2.79 3.27 23.38
C THR A 8 -4.24 2.89 23.48
N THR A 9 -5.13 3.82 23.11
CA THR A 9 -6.55 3.55 22.97
C THR A 9 -7.01 4.07 21.62
N VAL A 10 -7.58 3.18 20.81
CA VAL A 10 -8.31 3.53 19.59
C VAL A 10 -9.78 3.32 19.88
N SER A 11 -10.59 4.34 19.66
CA SER A 11 -12.03 4.31 19.89
C SER A 11 -12.74 4.81 18.64
N ILE A 12 -13.65 4.01 18.11
CA ILE A 12 -14.48 4.35 16.96
C ILE A 12 -15.93 4.24 17.38
N THR A 13 -16.70 5.30 17.14
CA THR A 13 -18.14 5.36 17.41
C THR A 13 -18.87 5.73 16.13
N GLY A 14 -20.05 5.15 15.92
CA GLY A 14 -20.90 5.42 14.76
C GLY A 14 -20.91 4.26 13.78
N ASP A 15 -22.11 3.85 13.35
CA ASP A 15 -22.28 2.71 12.44
C ASP A 15 -21.72 2.98 11.04
N GLU A 16 -21.65 4.23 10.60
CA GLU A 16 -21.07 4.60 9.31
C GLU A 16 -19.54 4.48 9.37
N MET A 17 -18.89 5.10 10.37
CA MET A 17 -17.45 4.97 10.63
C MET A 17 -17.01 3.51 10.82
N ILE A 18 -17.78 2.71 11.58
CA ILE A 18 -17.51 1.27 11.73
C ILE A 18 -17.79 0.51 10.45
N GLY A 19 -18.76 0.94 9.65
CA GLY A 19 -19.02 0.40 8.31
C GLY A 19 -17.77 0.45 7.44
N TYR A 20 -17.12 1.61 7.34
CA TYR A 20 -15.87 1.76 6.60
C TYR A 20 -14.75 0.83 7.11
N LEU A 21 -14.61 0.69 8.43
CA LEU A 21 -13.63 -0.24 8.99
C LEU A 21 -14.00 -1.70 8.66
N ARG A 22 -15.26 -2.10 8.86
CA ARG A 22 -15.73 -3.46 8.56
C ARG A 22 -15.47 -3.81 7.11
N ASP A 23 -15.82 -2.92 6.18
CA ASP A 23 -15.67 -3.18 4.75
C ASP A 23 -14.17 -3.36 4.37
N ALA A 24 -13.26 -2.74 5.14
CA ALA A 24 -11.81 -2.90 4.97
C ALA A 24 -11.20 -4.15 5.63
N VAL A 25 -11.82 -4.70 6.69
CA VAL A 25 -11.28 -5.86 7.45
C VAL A 25 -12.25 -7.04 7.55
N SER A 26 -13.26 -7.08 6.70
CA SER A 26 -14.19 -8.20 6.55
C SER A 26 -13.42 -9.49 6.16
N PRO A 27 -13.77 -10.67 6.71
CA PRO A 27 -14.93 -10.95 7.55
C PRO A 27 -14.71 -10.74 9.06
N THR A 28 -13.51 -10.36 9.50
CA THR A 28 -13.09 -10.41 10.92
C THR A 28 -13.94 -9.54 11.85
N LEU A 29 -14.43 -8.40 11.37
CA LEU A 29 -15.27 -7.47 12.15
C LEU A 29 -16.72 -7.40 11.66
N ASP A 30 -17.21 -8.40 10.90
CA ASP A 30 -18.54 -8.35 10.29
C ASP A 30 -19.68 -8.16 11.29
N GLU A 31 -19.51 -8.74 12.48
CA GLU A 31 -20.48 -8.65 13.56
C GLU A 31 -20.38 -7.34 14.36
N VAL A 32 -19.32 -6.55 14.21
CA VAL A 32 -19.11 -5.32 15.00
C VAL A 32 -20.04 -4.20 14.51
N CYS A 33 -20.59 -3.44 15.46
CA CYS A 33 -21.45 -2.30 15.19
C CYS A 33 -21.36 -1.24 16.28
N GLY A 34 -21.75 -0.01 15.96
CA GLY A 34 -21.96 1.11 16.88
C GLY A 34 -20.72 1.66 17.59
N GLU A 35 -19.88 0.80 18.15
CA GLU A 35 -18.72 1.13 18.96
C GLU A 35 -17.65 0.02 18.88
N LEU A 36 -16.40 0.43 18.71
CA LEU A 36 -15.21 -0.41 18.80
C LEU A 36 -14.14 0.32 19.62
N HIS A 37 -13.58 -0.37 20.60
CA HIS A 37 -12.46 0.06 21.41
C HIS A 37 -11.33 -0.95 21.30
N ALA A 38 -10.11 -0.45 21.10
CA ALA A 38 -8.90 -1.23 21.15
C ALA A 38 -7.93 -0.61 22.16
N GLY A 39 -7.62 -1.35 23.22
CA GLY A 39 -6.53 -1.06 24.14
C GLY A 39 -5.26 -1.74 23.64
N VAL A 40 -4.20 -0.98 23.39
CA VAL A 40 -2.92 -1.53 22.92
C VAL A 40 -1.80 -1.15 23.88
N THR A 41 -1.04 -2.15 24.29
CA THR A 41 0.17 -1.99 25.10
C THR A 41 1.27 -2.90 24.59
N GLY A 42 2.52 -2.61 24.90
CA GLY A 42 3.61 -3.50 24.53
C GLY A 42 4.94 -2.80 24.38
N THR A 43 5.78 -3.35 23.52
CA THR A 43 7.11 -2.84 23.26
C THR A 43 7.36 -2.73 21.77
N GLY A 44 8.31 -1.88 21.41
CA GLY A 44 8.84 -1.85 20.06
C GLY A 44 10.32 -1.51 20.07
N SER A 45 10.94 -1.72 18.91
CA SER A 45 12.32 -1.35 18.67
C SER A 45 12.47 -0.77 17.28
N ILE A 46 13.29 0.26 17.14
CA ILE A 46 13.69 0.82 15.86
C ILE A 46 15.22 0.81 15.79
N SER A 47 15.77 0.29 14.70
CA SER A 47 17.21 0.14 14.54
C SER A 47 17.63 0.32 13.09
N ILE A 48 18.89 0.70 12.88
CA ILE A 48 19.53 0.69 11.57
C ILE A 48 20.47 -0.51 11.52
N ARG A 49 20.31 -1.40 10.55
CA ARG A 49 21.19 -2.56 10.40
C ARG A 49 22.56 -2.11 9.88
N LYS A 50 23.62 -2.59 10.53
CA LYS A 50 24.97 -2.53 9.97
C LYS A 50 25.19 -3.72 9.03
N GLY A 51 25.15 -3.47 7.73
CA GLY A 51 25.45 -4.47 6.70
C GLY A 51 26.89 -4.99 6.78
N GLY A 52 27.11 -6.17 6.22
CA GLY A 52 28.42 -6.84 6.18
C GLY A 52 28.97 -6.98 4.75
N PRO A 53 30.09 -7.67 4.56
CA PRO A 53 30.71 -7.82 3.24
C PRO A 53 29.82 -8.50 2.19
N GLY A 54 28.87 -9.34 2.61
CA GLY A 54 27.90 -9.99 1.71
C GLY A 54 26.82 -9.05 1.18
N ASP A 55 26.67 -7.87 1.80
CA ASP A 55 25.74 -6.83 1.34
C ASP A 55 26.38 -5.90 0.28
N ILE A 56 27.67 -6.06 -0.01
CA ILE A 56 28.38 -5.28 -1.01
C ILE A 56 28.46 -6.08 -2.31
N THR A 57 27.68 -5.65 -3.30
CA THR A 57 27.51 -6.35 -4.58
C THR A 57 28.65 -6.07 -5.56
N HIS A 58 29.28 -4.89 -5.46
CA HIS A 58 30.36 -4.45 -6.33
C HIS A 58 31.68 -4.26 -5.56
N GLY A 59 32.76 -4.92 -6.00
CA GLY A 59 34.02 -5.00 -5.26
C GLY A 59 34.77 -3.68 -5.05
N LEU A 60 34.42 -2.61 -5.79
CA LEU A 60 34.97 -1.27 -5.55
C LEU A 60 34.31 -0.54 -4.37
N ASP A 61 33.16 -1.02 -3.89
CA ASP A 61 32.35 -0.36 -2.86
C ASP A 61 32.59 -0.97 -1.47
N SER A 62 33.70 -1.70 -1.29
CA SER A 62 34.05 -2.37 -0.03
C SER A 62 34.24 -1.43 1.16
N ASP A 63 34.52 -0.15 0.90
CA ASP A 63 34.61 0.91 1.90
C ASP A 63 33.24 1.38 2.42
N LEU A 64 32.15 0.97 1.75
CA LEU A 64 30.77 1.20 2.17
C LEU A 64 30.19 0.04 2.99
N GLU A 65 31.05 -0.85 3.52
CA GLU A 65 30.65 -1.89 4.47
C GLU A 65 29.88 -1.26 5.65
N GLY A 66 28.63 -1.70 5.82
CA GLY A 66 27.66 -1.07 6.70
C GLY A 66 26.36 -0.75 5.97
N ALA A 67 26.43 -0.47 4.66
CA ALA A 67 25.27 -0.43 3.78
C ALA A 67 24.71 -1.84 3.53
N VAL A 68 23.43 -1.91 3.18
CA VAL A 68 22.69 -3.14 2.89
C VAL A 68 22.26 -3.12 1.42
N SER A 69 22.48 -4.21 0.68
CA SER A 69 21.95 -4.35 -0.68
C SER A 69 20.45 -4.58 -0.64
N ALA A 70 19.71 -3.82 -1.45
CA ALA A 70 18.27 -4.00 -1.63
C ALA A 70 17.87 -3.77 -3.08
N ARG A 71 16.81 -4.44 -3.52
CA ARG A 71 16.25 -4.30 -4.87
C ARG A 71 15.17 -3.23 -4.91
N ASP A 72 15.23 -2.38 -5.92
CA ASP A 72 14.20 -1.39 -6.21
C ASP A 72 13.01 -1.98 -6.98
N ALA A 73 12.07 -1.11 -7.37
CA ALA A 73 10.87 -1.44 -8.13
C ALA A 73 11.11 -2.19 -9.44
N TYR A 74 12.31 -2.10 -10.02
CA TYR A 74 12.68 -2.77 -11.26
C TYR A 74 13.48 -4.05 -11.00
N GLY A 75 13.84 -4.35 -9.76
CA GLY A 75 14.71 -5.48 -9.41
C GLY A 75 16.21 -5.15 -9.46
N ARG A 76 16.58 -3.86 -9.57
CA ARG A 76 17.98 -3.41 -9.63
C ARG A 76 18.54 -3.30 -8.22
N GLU A 77 19.79 -3.70 -8.02
CA GLU A 77 20.43 -3.67 -6.70
C GLU A 77 20.98 -2.27 -6.39
N HIS A 78 20.72 -1.81 -5.18
CA HIS A 78 21.20 -0.54 -4.62
C HIS A 78 21.84 -0.76 -3.27
N LEU A 79 22.83 0.07 -2.93
CA LEU A 79 23.30 0.19 -1.55
C LEU A 79 22.39 1.14 -0.77
N THR A 80 21.92 0.68 0.39
CA THR A 80 20.90 1.36 1.18
C THR A 80 21.23 1.37 2.67
N ALA A 81 20.59 2.26 3.43
CA ALA A 81 20.45 2.10 4.86
C ALA A 81 19.17 1.33 5.15
N GLU A 82 19.29 0.18 5.81
CA GLU A 82 18.15 -0.63 6.24
C GLU A 82 17.71 -0.21 7.64
N GLN A 83 16.49 0.31 7.75
CA GLN A 83 15.80 0.54 9.01
C GLN A 83 14.88 -0.63 9.32
N ILE A 84 14.92 -1.12 10.56
CA ILE A 84 14.09 -2.21 11.05
C ILE A 84 13.27 -1.67 12.23
N LEU A 85 11.95 -1.69 12.09
CA LEU A 85 10.97 -1.38 13.12
C LEU A 85 10.26 -2.67 13.53
N THR A 86 10.18 -2.97 14.81
CA THR A 86 9.47 -4.14 15.33
C THR A 86 8.51 -3.75 16.42
N HIS A 87 7.39 -4.46 16.52
CA HIS A 87 6.47 -4.37 17.64
C HIS A 87 6.12 -5.75 18.19
N ASP A 88 5.91 -5.79 19.50
CA ASP A 88 5.33 -6.91 20.24
C ASP A 88 4.27 -6.33 21.18
N LEU A 89 3.00 -6.52 20.81
CA LEU A 89 1.86 -5.82 21.38
C LEU A 89 0.80 -6.80 21.91
N SER A 90 0.20 -6.41 23.01
CA SER A 90 -1.04 -6.98 23.53
C SER A 90 -2.19 -6.07 23.15
N ILE A 91 -3.26 -6.65 22.60
CA ILE A 91 -4.44 -5.93 22.13
C ILE A 91 -5.67 -6.48 22.84
N ASP A 92 -6.34 -5.61 23.58
CA ASP A 92 -7.65 -5.87 24.15
C ASP A 92 -8.69 -5.18 23.28
N LEU A 93 -9.66 -5.94 22.78
CA LEU A 93 -10.72 -5.44 21.92
C LEU A 93 -12.06 -5.49 22.64
N GLU A 94 -12.82 -4.41 22.56
CA GLU A 94 -14.15 -4.27 23.13
C GLU A 94 -15.09 -3.66 22.09
N GLY A 95 -16.35 -4.08 22.05
CA GLY A 95 -17.32 -3.45 21.16
C GLY A 95 -18.72 -3.97 21.33
N LYS A 96 -19.63 -3.58 20.43
CA LYS A 96 -20.98 -4.14 20.34
C LYS A 96 -21.10 -5.08 19.15
N VAL A 97 -21.96 -6.09 19.28
CA VAL A 97 -22.28 -7.03 18.20
C VAL A 97 -23.66 -6.78 17.60
N ARG A 98 -23.80 -7.02 16.29
CA ARG A 98 -25.09 -7.11 15.60
C ARG A 98 -25.78 -8.43 15.97
N ASN A 99 -27.06 -8.34 16.29
CA ASN A 99 -27.93 -9.50 16.46
C ASN A 99 -29.18 -9.28 15.58
N ASP A 100 -29.42 -10.18 14.63
CA ASP A 100 -30.50 -10.07 13.62
C ASP A 100 -30.52 -8.72 12.87
N GLY A 101 -29.34 -8.17 12.56
CA GLY A 101 -29.19 -6.90 11.85
C GLY A 101 -29.38 -5.64 12.71
N VAL A 102 -29.63 -5.78 14.02
CA VAL A 102 -29.74 -4.67 14.97
C VAL A 102 -28.51 -4.66 15.88
N CYS A 103 -27.90 -3.48 16.07
CA CYS A 103 -26.79 -3.36 17.02
C CYS A 103 -27.29 -3.61 18.44
N SER A 104 -26.79 -4.68 19.06
CA SER A 104 -27.23 -5.07 20.40
C SER A 104 -26.55 -4.23 21.46
N ASN A 105 -27.20 -4.10 22.63
CA ASN A 105 -26.55 -3.55 23.82
C ASN A 105 -25.63 -4.57 24.51
N THR A 106 -25.50 -5.77 23.96
CA THR A 106 -24.59 -6.78 24.47
C THR A 106 -23.21 -6.48 23.90
N GLY A 107 -22.31 -6.07 24.79
CA GLY A 107 -20.91 -5.89 24.44
C GLY A 107 -20.18 -7.23 24.32
N TRP A 108 -19.09 -7.24 23.57
CA TRP A 108 -18.10 -8.31 23.55
C TRP A 108 -16.76 -7.74 24.03
N ILE A 109 -15.96 -8.61 24.63
CA ILE A 109 -14.58 -8.31 25.01
C ILE A 109 -13.76 -9.50 24.54
N ARG A 110 -12.71 -9.26 23.74
CA ARG A 110 -11.66 -10.22 23.41
C ARG A 110 -10.37 -9.68 23.97
N GLU A 111 -9.95 -10.25 25.09
CA GLU A 111 -8.65 -9.99 25.72
C GLU A 111 -7.62 -10.98 25.17
N ASP A 112 -6.35 -10.78 25.51
CA ASP A 112 -5.25 -11.71 25.21
C ASP A 112 -4.95 -11.89 23.70
N ASN A 113 -5.30 -10.91 22.84
CA ASN A 113 -4.84 -10.93 21.46
C ASN A 113 -3.39 -10.43 21.39
N GLY A 114 -2.56 -11.10 20.59
CA GLY A 114 -1.18 -10.72 20.33
C GLY A 114 -1.03 -10.12 18.94
N LEU A 115 -0.25 -9.04 18.82
CA LEU A 115 0.20 -8.53 17.52
C LEU A 115 1.71 -8.38 17.53
N THR A 116 2.36 -9.07 16.62
CA THR A 116 3.77 -8.85 16.31
C THR A 116 3.88 -8.24 14.92
N SER A 117 4.77 -7.27 14.76
CA SER A 117 5.05 -6.72 13.44
C SER A 117 6.54 -6.47 13.26
N THR A 118 6.98 -6.56 12.01
CA THR A 118 8.32 -6.18 11.58
C THR A 118 8.20 -5.44 10.28
N SER A 119 8.71 -4.21 10.22
CA SER A 119 8.81 -3.42 9.00
C SER A 119 10.27 -3.11 8.72
N LYS A 120 10.71 -3.41 7.50
CA LYS A 120 12.03 -3.07 6.99
C LYS A 120 11.88 -2.03 5.90
N SER A 121 12.63 -0.94 5.99
CA SER A 121 12.68 0.11 4.98
C SER A 121 14.11 0.30 4.51
N TRP A 122 14.28 0.39 3.18
CA TRP A 122 15.59 0.57 2.55
C TRP A 122 15.62 1.94 1.87
N ARG A 123 16.45 2.83 2.40
CA ARG A 123 16.68 4.18 1.87
C ARG A 123 18.02 4.23 1.13
N GLU A 124 17.99 4.56 -0.15
CA GLU A 124 19.17 4.54 -1.02
C GLU A 124 20.18 5.61 -0.61
N ILE A 125 21.47 5.23 -0.52
CA ILE A 125 22.48 6.08 0.13
C ILE A 125 22.84 7.34 -0.66
N THR A 126 22.67 7.35 -1.98
CA THR A 126 23.01 8.49 -2.85
C THR A 126 21.93 9.57 -2.83
N GLY A 127 20.69 9.19 -3.13
CA GLY A 127 19.51 10.04 -3.26
C GLY A 127 18.73 10.22 -1.97
N LYS A 128 18.99 9.41 -0.94
CA LYS A 128 18.26 9.39 0.35
C LYS A 128 16.76 9.10 0.19
N THR A 129 16.37 8.38 -0.86
CA THR A 129 14.97 8.07 -1.14
C THR A 129 14.68 6.62 -0.77
N THR A 130 13.50 6.38 -0.19
CA THR A 130 13.06 5.02 0.14
C THR A 130 12.72 4.28 -1.15
N ILE A 131 13.43 3.19 -1.44
CA ILE A 131 13.22 2.41 -2.66
C ILE A 131 12.33 1.19 -2.44
N ARG A 132 12.23 0.73 -1.19
CA ARG A 132 11.46 -0.45 -0.81
C ARG A 132 11.11 -0.41 0.68
N THR A 133 9.92 -0.90 1.01
CA THR A 133 9.47 -1.23 2.36
C THR A 133 8.87 -2.63 2.36
N ASP A 134 9.18 -3.46 3.35
CA ASP A 134 8.68 -4.82 3.54
C ASP A 134 8.15 -4.94 4.97
N SER A 135 6.84 -5.02 5.08
CA SER A 135 6.11 -5.03 6.35
C SER A 135 5.41 -6.36 6.52
N GLN A 136 5.65 -7.02 7.66
CA GLN A 136 4.97 -8.22 8.08
C GLN A 136 4.25 -7.97 9.40
N VAL A 137 3.00 -8.42 9.49
CA VAL A 137 2.16 -8.37 10.68
C VAL A 137 1.60 -9.76 10.93
N SER A 138 1.70 -10.21 12.16
CA SER A 138 1.16 -11.48 12.63
C SER A 138 0.27 -11.19 13.82
N PHE A 139 -1.02 -11.47 13.67
CA PHE A 139 -2.05 -11.31 14.68
C PHE A 139 -2.48 -12.69 15.19
N THR A 140 -2.44 -12.88 16.50
CA THR A 140 -2.94 -14.07 17.17
C THR A 140 -4.16 -13.68 17.99
N ASP A 141 -5.31 -14.26 17.70
CA ASP A 141 -6.53 -13.99 18.47
C ASP A 141 -6.54 -14.72 19.83
N SER A 142 -7.56 -14.44 20.63
CA SER A 142 -7.78 -15.06 21.94
C SER A 142 -7.95 -16.58 21.91
N ASP A 143 -8.32 -17.17 20.76
CA ASP A 143 -8.47 -18.60 20.56
C ASP A 143 -7.16 -19.27 20.07
N GLY A 144 -6.11 -18.47 19.87
CA GLY A 144 -4.79 -18.90 19.40
C GLY A 144 -4.71 -19.06 17.89
N GLN A 145 -5.68 -18.53 17.14
CA GLN A 145 -5.65 -18.54 15.68
C GLN A 145 -4.74 -17.44 15.16
N LEU A 146 -3.85 -17.80 14.24
CA LEU A 146 -2.86 -16.91 13.66
C LEU A 146 -3.31 -16.41 12.29
N SER A 147 -3.29 -15.10 12.11
CA SER A 147 -3.49 -14.40 10.85
C SER A 147 -2.22 -13.62 10.48
N ASP A 148 -1.68 -13.88 9.30
CA ASP A 148 -0.45 -13.27 8.80
C ASP A 148 -0.75 -12.37 7.61
N VAL A 149 -0.12 -11.20 7.59
CA VAL A 149 -0.15 -10.26 6.48
C VAL A 149 1.29 -9.83 6.18
N ARG A 150 1.65 -9.84 4.90
CA ARG A 150 2.90 -9.25 4.41
C ARG A 150 2.62 -8.32 3.26
N ALA A 151 3.20 -7.14 3.28
CA ALA A 151 3.11 -6.15 2.20
C ALA A 151 4.51 -5.66 1.85
N VAL A 152 4.84 -5.67 0.56
CA VAL A 152 6.06 -5.09 0.02
C VAL A 152 5.71 -3.99 -0.96
N ILE A 153 6.30 -2.83 -0.75
CA ILE A 153 5.98 -1.59 -1.45
C ILE A 153 7.27 -1.00 -1.98
N TYR A 154 7.30 -0.62 -3.25
CA TYR A 154 8.50 -0.14 -3.91
C TYR A 154 8.40 1.34 -4.22
N GLY A 155 9.03 2.17 -3.37
CA GLY A 155 9.23 3.61 -3.54
C GLY A 155 7.95 4.46 -3.75
N THR A 156 7.93 5.67 -3.21
CA THR A 156 6.72 6.51 -3.18
C THR A 156 6.73 7.70 -4.14
N GLU A 157 7.75 7.82 -5.00
CA GLU A 157 7.94 9.04 -5.81
C GLU A 157 6.82 9.33 -6.83
N ASP A 158 6.06 8.31 -7.27
CA ASP A 158 4.95 8.48 -8.23
C ASP A 158 3.56 8.11 -7.67
N PHE A 159 3.51 7.59 -6.44
CA PHE A 159 2.28 7.18 -5.75
C PHE A 159 2.38 7.65 -4.30
N GLY A 160 1.90 8.86 -4.06
CA GLY A 160 1.67 9.34 -2.71
C GLY A 160 0.79 8.33 -1.96
N VAL A 161 1.10 8.09 -0.69
CA VAL A 161 0.19 7.49 0.30
C VAL A 161 0.13 5.94 0.33
N LEU A 162 0.97 5.20 -0.41
CA LEU A 162 1.10 3.74 -0.16
C LEU A 162 2.15 3.38 0.91
N GLY A 163 2.81 4.37 1.49
CA GLY A 163 3.46 4.17 2.78
C GLY A 163 2.48 3.73 3.88
N ASP A 164 1.16 3.88 3.69
CA ASP A 164 0.18 4.02 4.77
C ASP A 164 -0.73 2.82 5.10
N LEU A 165 -0.72 1.71 4.35
CA LEU A 165 -1.58 0.56 4.72
C LEU A 165 -1.04 -0.26 5.91
N ALA A 166 0.28 -0.43 6.06
CA ALA A 166 0.85 -0.96 7.31
C ALA A 166 0.72 0.06 8.47
N PRO A 167 0.83 1.37 8.20
CA PRO A 167 0.55 2.42 9.18
C PRO A 167 -0.91 2.60 9.63
N ILE A 168 -1.99 2.26 8.94
CA ILE A 168 -3.33 2.60 9.53
C ILE A 168 -3.54 1.96 10.93
N LEU A 169 -2.96 0.78 11.20
CA LEU A 169 -2.95 0.18 12.54
C LEU A 169 -1.69 0.50 13.38
N THR A 170 -0.59 0.94 12.76
CA THR A 170 0.72 1.12 13.43
C THR A 170 1.32 2.54 13.34
N PHE A 171 0.65 3.46 12.65
CA PHE A 171 1.01 4.87 12.47
C PHE A 171 1.11 5.58 13.82
N PRO A 172 0.13 5.44 14.75
CA PRO A 172 0.32 6.00 16.07
C PRO A 172 1.40 5.24 16.86
N LEU A 173 1.84 4.05 16.44
CA LEU A 173 2.79 3.22 17.19
C LEU A 173 4.25 3.41 16.75
N THR A 174 4.49 4.21 15.70
CA THR A 174 5.82 4.46 15.16
C THR A 174 6.41 5.77 15.71
N PRO A 175 7.66 5.77 16.22
CA PRO A 175 8.32 7.01 16.60
C PRO A 175 8.56 7.91 15.39
N ILE A 176 8.29 9.21 15.50
CA ILE A 176 8.60 10.18 14.44
C ILE A 176 10.11 10.20 14.15
N GLU A 177 10.49 10.03 12.89
CA GLU A 177 11.86 10.27 12.43
C GLU A 177 12.08 11.79 12.29
N LEU A 178 12.89 12.35 13.17
CA LEU A 178 13.00 13.81 13.32
C LEU A 178 13.54 14.47 12.05
N HIS A 179 14.52 13.86 11.38
CA HIS A 179 15.07 14.42 10.15
C HIS A 179 14.09 14.36 8.98
N ASP A 180 13.27 13.30 8.89
CA ASP A 180 12.26 13.19 7.84
C ASP A 180 11.13 14.22 8.03
N PHE A 181 10.75 14.51 9.28
CA PHE A 181 9.70 15.49 9.57
C PHE A 181 10.19 16.94 9.49
N PHE A 182 11.34 17.25 10.10
CA PHE A 182 11.86 18.62 10.21
C PHE A 182 12.88 18.99 9.12
N GLY A 183 13.33 18.02 8.31
CA GLY A 183 14.39 18.23 7.33
C GLY A 183 15.73 18.58 7.97
N ASP A 184 16.47 19.47 7.33
CA ASP A 184 17.75 20.02 7.82
C ASP A 184 17.57 21.22 8.78
N GLU A 185 16.34 21.52 9.22
CA GLU A 185 16.02 22.66 10.08
C GLU A 185 16.65 22.51 11.48
N SER A 186 17.23 23.60 11.99
CA SER A 186 17.74 23.64 13.36
C SER A 186 16.63 24.11 14.30
N LEU A 187 16.19 23.23 15.20
CA LEU A 187 15.12 23.52 16.15
C LEU A 187 15.66 24.23 17.40
N GLU A 188 15.30 25.49 17.59
CA GLU A 188 15.64 26.31 18.75
C GLU A 188 14.40 26.65 19.60
N GLU A 189 14.63 27.03 20.86
CA GLU A 189 13.55 27.40 21.77
C GLU A 189 12.72 28.57 21.22
N GLY A 190 11.41 28.36 21.11
CA GLY A 190 10.47 29.37 20.65
C GLY A 190 10.21 29.33 19.14
N ASP A 191 10.93 28.50 18.39
CA ASP A 191 10.71 28.33 16.95
C ASP A 191 9.32 27.77 16.66
N LYS A 192 8.75 28.20 15.53
CA LYS A 192 7.43 27.79 15.07
C LYS A 192 7.41 27.66 13.56
N SER A 193 6.76 26.62 13.06
CA SER A 193 6.54 26.43 11.62
C SER A 193 5.75 27.56 10.95
N ASN A 194 4.89 28.27 11.70
CA ASN A 194 4.10 29.38 11.15
C ASN A 194 4.95 30.59 10.77
N ASP A 195 6.15 30.69 11.32
CA ASP A 195 7.10 31.76 11.03
C ASP A 195 8.08 31.34 9.91
N ASP A 196 8.04 30.08 9.47
CA ASP A 196 8.83 29.55 8.35
C ASP A 196 8.05 29.67 7.03
N ILE A 197 8.54 30.54 6.14
CA ILE A 197 7.96 30.78 4.82
C ILE A 197 8.11 29.58 3.85
N ASN A 198 9.05 28.68 4.13
CA ASN A 198 9.31 27.51 3.29
C ASN A 198 8.51 26.28 3.73
N TRP A 199 7.81 26.35 4.88
CA TRP A 199 7.07 25.23 5.42
C TRP A 199 5.73 25.03 4.70
N GLN A 200 5.67 24.02 3.82
CA GLN A 200 4.52 23.73 2.95
C GLN A 200 3.70 22.49 3.39
N SER A 201 3.62 22.22 4.69
CA SER A 201 2.81 21.13 5.26
C SER A 201 1.63 21.66 6.08
N ASP A 202 0.52 20.94 6.16
CA ASP A 202 -0.61 21.29 7.04
C ASP A 202 -0.36 20.94 8.51
N TRP A 203 0.67 20.12 8.78
CA TRP A 203 1.21 19.93 10.11
C TRP A 203 2.02 21.15 10.51
N ARG A 204 1.74 21.71 11.68
CA ARG A 204 2.47 22.82 12.27
C ARG A 204 3.18 22.36 13.52
N TRP A 205 4.22 23.07 13.94
CA TRP A 205 4.98 22.72 15.12
C TRP A 205 5.45 23.95 15.88
N GLN A 206 5.69 23.77 17.18
CA GLN A 206 6.26 24.77 18.08
C GLN A 206 7.23 24.12 19.06
N VAL A 207 8.43 24.69 19.18
CA VAL A 207 9.47 24.25 20.12
C VAL A 207 9.33 25.00 21.44
N GLY A 208 9.22 24.27 22.54
CA GLY A 208 9.24 24.81 23.89
C GLY A 208 10.64 24.94 24.47
N GLY A 209 10.74 25.55 25.65
CA GLY A 209 12.02 25.69 26.37
C GLY A 209 12.55 24.35 26.90
N GLU A 210 13.87 24.25 27.02
CA GLU A 210 14.53 23.04 27.52
C GLU A 210 14.04 22.70 28.94
N ILE A 211 13.63 21.46 29.15
CA ILE A 211 13.20 20.93 30.44
C ILE A 211 14.10 19.80 30.89
N ASN A 212 14.24 19.63 32.20
CA ASN A 212 14.95 18.49 32.78
C ASN A 212 13.95 17.44 33.28
N THR A 213 13.96 16.26 32.66
CA THR A 213 13.10 15.14 33.03
C THR A 213 13.87 14.14 33.90
N ALA A 214 13.16 13.47 34.82
CA ALA A 214 13.78 12.47 35.69
C ALA A 214 14.31 11.25 34.91
N ALA A 215 13.68 10.91 33.78
CA ALA A 215 14.01 9.73 32.99
C ALA A 215 15.09 9.98 31.92
N HIS A 216 15.05 11.13 31.22
CA HIS A 216 15.88 11.35 30.03
C HIS A 216 16.88 12.52 30.17
N GLY A 217 16.81 13.28 31.25
CA GLY A 217 17.62 14.47 31.48
C GLY A 217 17.08 15.68 30.71
N LEU A 218 17.99 16.50 30.17
CA LEU A 218 17.64 17.68 29.37
C LEU A 218 17.04 17.28 28.01
N VAL A 219 15.83 17.79 27.74
CA VAL A 219 15.06 17.55 26.52
C VAL A 219 14.34 18.82 26.09
N TYR A 220 14.07 18.94 24.79
CA TYR A 220 13.23 19.98 24.21
C TYR A 220 11.84 19.41 23.94
N PRO A 221 10.77 19.96 24.55
CA PRO A 221 9.41 19.60 24.20
C PRO A 221 9.03 20.28 22.87
N ILE A 222 8.40 19.54 21.98
CA ILE A 222 7.89 20.07 20.71
C ILE A 222 6.44 19.60 20.56
N THR A 223 5.54 20.55 20.33
CA THR A 223 4.14 20.25 20.02
C THR A 223 3.95 20.34 18.52
N ILE A 224 3.47 19.27 17.91
CA ILE A 224 3.11 19.16 16.50
C ILE A 224 1.59 19.07 16.42
N PHE A 225 0.94 19.80 15.52
CA PHE A 225 -0.52 19.77 15.38
C PHE A 225 -0.98 19.97 13.94
N HIS A 226 -2.08 19.34 13.54
CA HIS A 226 -2.64 19.50 12.20
C HIS A 226 -3.56 20.72 12.14
N PHE A 227 -3.23 21.70 11.29
CA PHE A 227 -3.97 22.97 11.22
C PHE A 227 -5.41 22.78 10.72
N GLU A 228 -5.60 22.06 9.61
CA GLU A 228 -6.93 21.89 9.00
C GLU A 228 -7.89 21.04 9.84
N ILE A 229 -7.45 19.89 10.38
CA ILE A 229 -8.25 19.08 11.32
C ILE A 229 -8.63 19.93 12.54
N GLY A 230 -7.66 20.64 13.13
CA GLY A 230 -7.87 21.52 14.27
C GLY A 230 -8.90 22.64 14.05
N ARG A 231 -9.03 23.11 12.80
CA ARG A 231 -10.01 24.13 12.43
C ARG A 231 -11.39 23.54 12.17
N CYS A 232 -11.46 22.30 11.69
CA CYS A 232 -12.62 21.79 10.99
C CYS A 232 -13.31 20.57 11.63
N LEU A 233 -12.58 19.59 12.17
CA LEU A 233 -13.15 18.26 12.47
C LEU A 233 -12.78 17.73 13.87
N GLY A 234 -12.12 18.54 14.71
CA GLY A 234 -11.63 18.11 16.01
C GLY A 234 -10.19 18.57 16.23
N HIS A 235 -9.28 17.65 16.55
CA HIS A 235 -7.86 17.95 16.75
C HIS A 235 -6.97 16.76 16.38
N ALA A 236 -5.73 17.04 15.97
CA ALA A 236 -4.69 16.05 15.84
C ALA A 236 -3.40 16.66 16.37
N VAL A 237 -2.94 16.18 17.52
CA VAL A 237 -1.81 16.74 18.26
C VAL A 237 -0.84 15.62 18.59
N ILE A 238 0.45 15.89 18.41
CA ILE A 238 1.55 15.01 18.77
C ILE A 238 2.55 15.82 19.60
N ASP A 239 2.73 15.46 20.85
CA ASP A 239 3.71 16.06 21.74
C ASP A 239 4.92 15.14 21.82
N ILE A 240 6.09 15.65 21.44
CA ILE A 240 7.35 14.91 21.49
C ILE A 240 8.34 15.56 22.45
N GLN A 241 9.20 14.73 23.04
CA GLN A 241 10.38 15.17 23.78
C GLN A 241 11.63 14.74 23.03
N VAL A 242 12.44 15.71 22.63
CA VAL A 242 13.63 15.48 21.80
C VAL A 242 14.88 15.71 22.62
N LYS A 243 15.84 14.79 22.47
CA LYS A 243 17.16 14.88 23.06
C LYS A 243 18.20 15.12 21.98
N ARG A 244 19.13 16.04 22.23
CA ARG A 244 20.20 16.37 21.27
C ARG A 244 20.99 15.12 20.89
N GLY A 245 21.13 14.89 19.59
CA GLY A 245 21.89 13.77 19.02
C GLY A 245 21.09 12.48 18.86
N ASN A 246 19.81 12.45 19.27
CA ASN A 246 18.92 11.32 19.02
C ASN A 246 18.12 11.58 17.73
N PRO A 247 18.02 10.60 16.81
CA PRO A 247 17.23 10.74 15.58
C PRO A 247 15.72 10.53 15.78
N TRP A 248 15.32 10.02 16.95
CA TRP A 248 13.93 9.80 17.34
C TRP A 248 13.64 10.47 18.70
N PRO A 249 12.38 10.81 18.99
CA PRO A 249 11.99 11.35 20.28
C PRO A 249 12.16 10.33 21.41
N VAL A 250 12.50 10.82 22.60
CA VAL A 250 12.62 9.99 23.81
C VAL A 250 11.26 9.72 24.45
N LYS A 251 10.26 10.54 24.11
CA LYS A 251 8.85 10.37 24.48
C LYS A 251 7.98 10.96 23.38
N GLN A 252 6.88 10.30 23.04
CA GLN A 252 5.89 10.78 22.09
C GLN A 252 4.49 10.46 22.62
N GLU A 253 3.63 11.47 22.64
CA GLU A 253 2.23 11.39 23.02
C GLU A 253 1.39 11.83 21.82
N VAL A 254 0.39 11.04 21.45
CA VAL A 254 -0.52 11.35 20.34
C VAL A 254 -1.93 11.48 20.91
N ASP A 255 -2.65 12.53 20.51
CA ASP A 255 -4.08 12.71 20.76
C ASP A 255 -4.74 13.19 19.45
N ILE A 256 -5.51 12.30 18.84
CA ILE A 256 -6.26 12.57 17.61
C ILE A 256 -7.74 12.35 17.92
N LEU A 257 -8.57 13.32 17.54
CA LEU A 257 -10.01 13.26 17.52
C LEU A 257 -10.49 13.77 16.16
N ILE A 258 -11.17 12.91 15.42
CA ILE A 258 -11.94 13.28 14.24
C ILE A 258 -13.39 13.01 14.58
N ASP A 259 -14.19 14.07 14.61
CA ASP A 259 -15.61 14.03 14.93
C ASP A 259 -16.36 14.98 13.99
N LYS A 260 -17.31 14.43 13.25
CA LYS A 260 -18.13 15.23 12.32
C LYS A 260 -19.02 16.22 13.06
N ASP A 261 -19.45 15.92 14.29
CA ASP A 261 -20.30 16.82 15.08
C ASP A 261 -19.56 18.09 15.53
N GLU A 262 -18.23 18.06 15.54
CA GLU A 262 -17.37 19.22 15.81
C GLU A 262 -17.14 20.11 14.57
N GLN A 263 -17.88 19.86 13.47
CA GLN A 263 -17.72 20.60 12.22
C GLN A 263 -17.97 22.10 12.36
N THR A 264 -16.99 22.91 11.97
CA THR A 264 -17.11 24.38 11.94
C THR A 264 -17.48 24.93 10.56
N SER A 265 -17.93 26.19 10.50
CA SER A 265 -18.29 26.85 9.22
C SER A 265 -17.11 27.08 8.27
N ASP A 266 -15.87 26.88 8.73
CA ASP A 266 -14.64 27.14 7.97
C ASP A 266 -14.18 25.93 7.15
N CYS A 267 -14.95 24.84 7.16
CA CYS A 267 -14.67 23.57 6.48
C CYS A 267 -14.85 23.54 4.95
N ASN A 268 -15.03 24.71 4.30
CA ASN A 268 -15.34 24.80 2.87
C ASN A 268 -14.31 24.11 1.95
N PHE A 269 -13.06 23.91 2.40
CA PHE A 269 -12.03 23.24 1.61
C PHE A 269 -12.28 21.72 1.45
N PHE A 270 -12.58 20.99 2.54
CA PHE A 270 -12.90 19.55 2.48
C PHE A 270 -14.16 19.27 1.64
N VAL A 271 -15.10 20.22 1.61
CA VAL A 271 -16.35 20.13 0.85
C VAL A 271 -16.17 20.50 -0.64
N SER A 272 -15.11 21.23 -1.00
CA SER A 272 -14.89 21.73 -2.37
C SER A 272 -13.90 20.92 -3.21
N ALA A 273 -13.19 19.97 -2.61
CA ALA A 273 -12.19 19.12 -3.28
C ALA A 273 -12.77 18.00 -4.17
N GLY A 274 -14.07 18.01 -4.50
CA GLY A 274 -14.66 17.07 -5.47
C GLY A 274 -14.76 15.61 -5.01
N THR A 275 -14.28 15.27 -3.81
CA THR A 275 -14.53 13.99 -3.14
C THR A 275 -15.98 13.97 -2.66
N GLN A 276 -16.86 13.22 -3.33
CA GLN A 276 -18.23 12.95 -2.87
C GLN A 276 -18.30 12.10 -1.58
N ALA A 277 -17.16 11.77 -0.97
CA ALA A 277 -17.13 11.19 0.36
C ALA A 277 -17.51 12.26 1.39
N ALA A 278 -18.80 12.39 1.68
CA ALA A 278 -19.23 13.03 2.92
C ALA A 278 -18.50 12.33 4.08
N LEU A 279 -17.85 13.08 4.98
CA LEU A 279 -17.28 12.49 6.19
C LEU A 279 -18.37 11.65 6.86
N PRO A 280 -18.08 10.38 7.20
CA PRO A 280 -19.05 9.51 7.84
C PRO A 280 -19.50 10.06 9.19
N GLU A 281 -20.76 9.81 9.53
CA GLU A 281 -21.28 10.06 10.88
C GLU A 281 -20.53 9.21 11.92
N GLY A 282 -20.16 9.84 13.04
CA GLY A 282 -19.42 9.20 14.12
C GLY A 282 -18.12 9.91 14.50
N SER A 283 -17.32 9.25 15.33
CA SER A 283 -16.05 9.77 15.81
C SER A 283 -14.95 8.70 15.85
N LEU A 284 -13.73 9.12 15.52
CA LEU A 284 -12.49 8.37 15.70
C LEU A 284 -11.64 9.11 16.74
N ARG A 285 -11.23 8.41 17.78
CA ARG A 285 -10.28 8.90 18.76
C ARG A 285 -9.09 7.96 18.92
N VAL A 286 -7.89 8.52 18.85
CA VAL A 286 -6.64 7.80 19.07
C VAL A 286 -5.85 8.53 20.15
N ILE A 287 -5.52 7.81 21.22
CA ILE A 287 -4.56 8.28 22.22
C ILE A 287 -3.41 7.29 22.21
N MET A 288 -2.17 7.77 22.23
CA MET A 288 -0.99 6.92 22.35
C MET A 288 0.04 7.59 23.27
N GLU A 289 0.73 6.79 24.07
CA GLU A 289 1.95 7.19 24.78
C GLU A 289 3.04 6.15 24.54
N MET A 290 4.18 6.62 24.01
CA MET A 290 5.39 5.84 23.88
C MET A 290 6.56 6.54 24.56
N THR A 291 7.42 5.75 25.19
CA THR A 291 8.61 6.25 25.89
C THR A 291 9.80 5.37 25.57
N GLU A 292 10.93 5.99 25.23
CA GLU A 292 12.21 5.32 25.07
C GLU A 292 12.59 4.59 26.35
N THR A 293 12.96 3.32 26.23
CA THR A 293 13.56 2.56 27.33
C THR A 293 15.07 2.48 27.21
N SER A 294 15.58 2.43 25.98
CA SER A 294 17.01 2.34 25.71
C SER A 294 17.37 2.91 24.34
N SER A 295 18.54 3.52 24.22
CA SER A 295 19.14 3.86 22.94
C SER A 295 20.63 3.63 22.94
N ASN A 296 21.15 3.23 21.78
CA ASN A 296 22.57 3.06 21.53
C ASN A 296 22.88 3.67 20.17
N ALA A 297 23.91 4.51 20.11
CA ALA A 297 24.39 5.06 18.86
C ALA A 297 25.43 4.13 18.22
N GLY A 298 25.41 4.04 16.89
CA GLY A 298 26.52 3.47 16.13
C GLY A 298 27.79 4.32 16.24
N SER A 299 28.93 3.74 15.88
CA SER A 299 30.21 4.46 15.88
C SER A 299 30.47 5.27 14.60
N THR A 300 29.72 5.01 13.53
CA THR A 300 29.87 5.63 12.22
C THR A 300 28.49 6.06 11.72
N PRO A 301 28.31 7.31 11.26
CA PRO A 301 27.06 7.76 10.66
C PRO A 301 26.84 7.09 9.29
N VAL A 302 25.60 7.07 8.83
CA VAL A 302 25.29 6.65 7.46
C VAL A 302 25.93 7.62 6.46
N HIS A 303 26.55 7.07 5.41
CA HIS A 303 27.25 7.82 4.37
C HIS A 303 26.29 8.36 3.30
N TRP A 304 25.33 9.20 3.69
CA TRP A 304 24.38 9.79 2.76
C TRP A 304 25.05 10.66 1.68
N GLY A 305 24.48 10.70 0.48
CA GLY A 305 25.00 11.43 -0.67
C GLY A 305 26.23 10.79 -1.31
N THR A 306 26.57 9.56 -0.95
CA THR A 306 27.78 8.89 -1.43
C THR A 306 27.47 8.09 -2.69
N ALA A 307 28.09 8.50 -3.81
CA ALA A 307 28.06 7.69 -5.02
C ALA A 307 28.89 6.41 -4.84
N TYR A 308 28.45 5.32 -5.46
CA TYR A 308 29.11 4.03 -5.43
C TYR A 308 29.11 3.40 -6.83
N ALA A 309 30.09 2.54 -7.10
CA ALA A 309 30.34 2.01 -8.42
C ALA A 309 29.24 1.05 -8.90
N GLY A 310 28.61 0.32 -7.97
CA GLY A 310 27.47 -0.55 -8.24
C GLY A 310 26.12 0.16 -8.42
N SER A 311 26.07 1.49 -8.37
CA SER A 311 24.81 2.22 -8.47
C SER A 311 24.22 2.12 -9.88
N PRO A 312 22.94 1.74 -10.03
CA PRO A 312 22.27 1.68 -11.33
C PRO A 312 22.26 3.06 -12.02
N GLY A 313 22.57 3.09 -13.30
CA GLY A 313 22.49 4.28 -14.13
C GLY A 313 21.06 4.81 -14.29
N VAL A 314 20.94 6.09 -14.66
CA VAL A 314 19.65 6.69 -14.98
C VAL A 314 19.00 5.95 -16.15
N GLY A 315 17.80 5.40 -15.93
CA GLY A 315 17.07 4.61 -16.92
C GLY A 315 17.68 3.22 -17.20
N GLU A 316 18.73 2.81 -16.48
CA GLU A 316 19.27 1.47 -16.61
C GLU A 316 18.19 0.44 -16.26
N ASP A 317 18.01 -0.55 -17.13
CA ASP A 317 17.05 -1.65 -16.97
C ASP A 317 15.58 -1.18 -16.77
N VAL A 318 15.29 0.04 -17.23
CA VAL A 318 13.93 0.54 -17.46
C VAL A 318 13.63 0.34 -18.96
N PRO A 319 12.72 -0.58 -19.33
CA PRO A 319 12.40 -0.82 -20.72
C PRO A 319 11.71 0.39 -21.37
N THR A 320 11.99 0.61 -22.65
CA THR A 320 11.52 1.78 -23.42
C THR A 320 10.80 1.43 -24.72
N ASP A 321 10.82 0.16 -25.12
CA ASP A 321 10.19 -0.34 -26.35
C ASP A 321 8.67 -0.49 -26.16
N LYS A 322 7.98 0.64 -26.07
CA LYS A 322 6.52 0.70 -25.95
C LYS A 322 5.84 0.48 -27.31
N ARG A 323 4.60 0.00 -27.26
CA ARG A 323 3.73 -0.30 -28.40
C ARG A 323 2.43 0.49 -28.29
N GLN A 324 1.96 0.99 -29.41
CA GLN A 324 0.62 1.58 -29.50
C GLN A 324 -0.44 0.49 -29.51
N TRP A 325 -1.55 0.71 -28.81
CA TRP A 325 -2.65 -0.24 -28.73
C TRP A 325 -3.37 -0.41 -30.07
N GLY A 326 -3.73 -1.66 -30.37
CA GLY A 326 -4.62 -2.03 -31.46
C GLY A 326 -6.07 -2.08 -30.97
N LEU A 327 -6.64 -3.27 -30.86
CA LEU A 327 -7.95 -3.47 -30.21
C LEU A 327 -7.83 -3.62 -28.68
N ALA A 328 -6.63 -3.89 -28.19
CA ALA A 328 -6.32 -4.16 -26.79
C ALA A 328 -4.87 -3.76 -26.49
N MET A 329 -4.45 -3.94 -25.23
CA MET A 329 -3.04 -3.87 -24.85
C MET A 329 -2.25 -4.93 -25.64
N PRO A 330 -1.08 -4.61 -26.22
CA PRO A 330 -0.25 -5.58 -26.91
C PRO A 330 0.23 -6.68 -25.96
N ASP A 331 -0.10 -7.93 -26.26
CA ASP A 331 0.24 -9.08 -25.43
C ASP A 331 1.59 -9.67 -25.87
N GLU A 332 1.66 -10.19 -27.09
CA GLU A 332 2.87 -10.81 -27.69
C GLU A 332 3.43 -12.01 -26.86
N SER A 333 2.71 -12.52 -25.86
CA SER A 333 3.20 -13.57 -24.94
C SER A 333 3.32 -14.94 -25.61
N GLU A 334 4.53 -15.52 -25.57
CA GLU A 334 4.74 -16.94 -25.88
C GLU A 334 4.60 -17.85 -24.65
N LEU A 335 4.46 -17.27 -23.44
CA LEU A 335 4.31 -18.02 -22.19
C LEU A 335 2.90 -18.61 -22.06
N ARG A 336 1.89 -17.90 -22.58
CA ARG A 336 0.48 -18.28 -22.50
C ARG A 336 0.01 -18.80 -23.86
N MET A 337 -0.37 -20.08 -23.92
CA MET A 337 -0.82 -20.75 -25.17
C MET A 337 -2.14 -20.20 -25.77
N PHE A 338 -2.74 -19.19 -25.16
CA PHE A 338 -3.95 -18.51 -25.62
C PHE A 338 -3.83 -17.05 -25.19
N ASP A 339 -3.02 -16.31 -25.93
CA ASP A 339 -2.75 -14.90 -25.70
C ASP A 339 -3.98 -14.03 -26.03
N LEU A 340 -3.89 -12.73 -25.74
CA LEU A 340 -4.98 -11.80 -25.96
C LEU A 340 -5.28 -11.59 -27.44
N GLU A 341 -4.26 -11.58 -28.31
CA GLU A 341 -4.46 -11.43 -29.74
C GLU A 341 -5.23 -12.61 -30.32
N GLU A 342 -4.94 -13.85 -29.91
CA GLU A 342 -5.67 -15.06 -30.28
C GLU A 342 -7.11 -15.03 -29.75
N ALA A 343 -7.34 -14.53 -28.53
CA ALA A 343 -8.67 -14.38 -27.96
C ALA A 343 -9.52 -13.36 -28.74
N VAL A 344 -8.94 -12.19 -29.06
CA VAL A 344 -9.59 -11.16 -29.87
C VAL A 344 -9.82 -11.67 -31.31
N GLN A 345 -8.87 -12.37 -31.91
CA GLN A 345 -9.04 -12.96 -33.24
C GLN A 345 -10.19 -13.98 -33.24
N CYS A 346 -10.27 -14.82 -32.21
CA CYS A 346 -11.35 -15.77 -32.08
C CYS A 346 -12.71 -15.11 -31.88
N LEU A 347 -12.80 -14.04 -31.06
CA LEU A 347 -13.99 -13.22 -30.92
C LEU A 347 -14.48 -12.73 -32.29
N MET A 348 -13.58 -12.10 -33.05
CA MET A 348 -13.91 -11.51 -34.35
C MET A 348 -14.27 -12.57 -35.40
N ALA A 349 -13.66 -13.76 -35.38
CA ALA A 349 -13.89 -14.81 -36.37
C ALA A 349 -15.10 -15.70 -36.06
N ASN A 350 -15.27 -16.11 -34.81
CA ASN A 350 -16.23 -17.14 -34.41
C ASN A 350 -17.45 -16.57 -33.66
N HIS A 351 -17.34 -15.35 -33.16
CA HIS A 351 -18.37 -14.67 -32.37
C HIS A 351 -18.67 -13.26 -32.91
N SER A 352 -18.54 -13.07 -34.23
CA SER A 352 -18.61 -11.77 -34.93
C SER A 352 -19.93 -11.00 -34.80
N THR A 353 -20.99 -11.62 -34.28
CA THR A 353 -22.31 -11.01 -34.09
C THR A 353 -22.57 -10.62 -32.64
N ARG A 354 -21.60 -10.80 -31.73
CA ARG A 354 -21.71 -10.39 -30.32
C ARG A 354 -21.37 -8.91 -30.18
N ASP A 355 -21.94 -8.27 -29.17
CA ASP A 355 -21.79 -6.82 -28.96
C ASP A 355 -20.32 -6.42 -28.79
N ALA A 356 -19.53 -7.23 -28.08
CA ALA A 356 -18.08 -7.06 -27.98
C ALA A 356 -17.39 -7.01 -29.36
N ALA A 357 -17.72 -7.93 -30.28
CA ALA A 357 -17.11 -7.96 -31.61
C ALA A 357 -17.56 -6.76 -32.46
N LEU A 358 -18.82 -6.34 -32.33
CA LEU A 358 -19.37 -5.18 -33.03
C LEU A 358 -18.73 -3.87 -32.54
N ALA A 359 -18.55 -3.72 -31.23
CA ALA A 359 -17.87 -2.57 -30.63
C ALA A 359 -16.41 -2.46 -31.10
N LEU A 360 -15.69 -3.58 -31.18
CA LEU A 360 -14.31 -3.57 -31.69
C LEU A 360 -14.26 -3.22 -33.20
N ASP A 361 -15.25 -3.64 -33.99
CA ASP A 361 -15.34 -3.29 -35.42
C ASP A 361 -15.69 -1.80 -35.63
N SER A 362 -16.42 -1.16 -34.70
CA SER A 362 -16.80 0.26 -34.77
C SER A 362 -15.73 1.23 -34.25
N GLY A 363 -14.58 0.75 -33.79
CA GLY A 363 -13.49 1.60 -33.25
C GLY A 363 -13.41 1.63 -31.72
N GLY A 364 -14.13 0.73 -31.05
CA GLY A 364 -13.96 0.40 -29.66
C GLY A 364 -12.66 -0.31 -29.34
N TYR A 365 -12.45 -0.63 -28.06
CA TYR A 365 -11.27 -1.34 -27.59
C TYR A 365 -11.53 -2.08 -26.26
N ILE A 366 -10.66 -3.05 -25.97
CA ILE A 366 -10.62 -3.79 -24.71
C ILE A 366 -9.83 -2.97 -23.70
N TRP A 367 -10.52 -2.34 -22.76
CA TRP A 367 -9.93 -1.46 -21.76
C TRP A 367 -9.46 -2.21 -20.51
N GLN A 368 -9.96 -3.42 -20.27
CA GLN A 368 -9.50 -4.31 -19.22
C GLN A 368 -9.58 -5.75 -19.72
N ALA A 369 -8.56 -6.55 -19.41
CA ALA A 369 -8.61 -7.99 -19.65
C ALA A 369 -7.92 -8.75 -18.53
N ALA A 370 -8.48 -9.90 -18.16
CA ALA A 370 -7.93 -10.79 -17.15
C ALA A 370 -7.83 -12.23 -17.70
N TRP A 371 -6.63 -12.79 -17.63
CA TRP A 371 -6.33 -14.16 -17.97
C TRP A 371 -6.30 -15.05 -16.73
N SER A 372 -6.90 -16.23 -16.81
CA SER A 372 -6.89 -17.23 -15.74
C SER A 372 -7.14 -18.65 -16.27
N GLN A 373 -7.03 -19.66 -15.40
CA GLN A 373 -7.28 -21.07 -15.73
C GLN A 373 -8.21 -21.78 -14.74
N PRO A 374 -9.45 -21.29 -14.51
CA PRO A 374 -10.33 -21.83 -13.47
C PRO A 374 -10.73 -23.29 -13.72
N THR A 375 -10.67 -23.74 -14.98
CA THR A 375 -10.92 -25.14 -15.38
C THR A 375 -9.68 -25.86 -15.88
N ARG A 376 -8.47 -25.35 -15.57
CA ARG A 376 -7.17 -25.77 -16.16
C ARG A 376 -7.11 -25.57 -17.68
N SER A 377 -8.02 -24.75 -18.22
CA SER A 377 -8.03 -24.29 -19.61
C SER A 377 -7.92 -22.77 -19.60
N PRO A 378 -7.07 -22.16 -20.43
CA PRO A 378 -6.93 -20.71 -20.52
C PRO A 378 -8.25 -20.01 -20.83
N GLU A 379 -8.55 -18.97 -20.06
CA GLU A 379 -9.71 -18.12 -20.20
C GLU A 379 -9.31 -16.65 -20.18
N TRP A 380 -10.00 -15.85 -20.99
CA TRP A 380 -9.91 -14.40 -20.99
C TRP A 380 -11.26 -13.80 -20.65
N ASN A 381 -11.29 -12.99 -19.60
CA ASN A 381 -12.39 -12.07 -19.31
C ASN A 381 -12.00 -10.70 -19.85
N MET A 382 -12.66 -10.24 -20.91
CA MET A 382 -12.35 -9.00 -21.61
C MET A 382 -13.49 -8.01 -21.46
N SER A 383 -13.19 -6.83 -20.93
CA SER A 383 -14.11 -5.69 -20.85
C SER A 383 -13.84 -4.74 -22.01
N TRP A 384 -14.90 -4.43 -22.76
CA TRP A 384 -14.85 -3.62 -23.97
C TRP A 384 -15.63 -2.31 -23.81
N VAL A 385 -15.29 -1.33 -24.63
CA VAL A 385 -16.04 -0.09 -24.80
C VAL A 385 -16.16 0.22 -26.29
N SER A 386 -17.34 0.69 -26.71
CA SER A 386 -17.68 1.14 -28.05
C SER A 386 -17.53 2.66 -28.17
N ASP A 387 -17.48 3.19 -29.39
CA ASP A 387 -17.36 4.63 -29.68
C ASP A 387 -18.60 5.46 -29.29
N ASP A 388 -19.71 4.80 -28.98
CA ASP A 388 -20.95 5.39 -28.45
C ASP A 388 -21.07 5.31 -26.91
N ASP A 389 -19.96 5.03 -26.22
CA ASP A 389 -19.85 4.83 -24.76
C ASP A 389 -20.59 3.60 -24.22
N SER A 390 -21.19 2.75 -25.08
CA SER A 390 -21.68 1.45 -24.63
C SER A 390 -20.50 0.55 -24.23
N SER A 391 -20.66 -0.21 -23.15
CA SER A 391 -19.60 -1.06 -22.63
C SER A 391 -20.15 -2.35 -22.03
N GLY A 392 -19.31 -3.37 -22.02
CA GLY A 392 -19.67 -4.68 -21.49
C GLY A 392 -18.45 -5.56 -21.30
N TRP A 393 -18.69 -6.83 -21.03
CA TRP A 393 -17.66 -7.83 -20.83
C TRP A 393 -18.00 -9.15 -21.52
N ILE A 394 -16.97 -9.92 -21.84
CA ILE A 394 -17.09 -11.22 -22.49
C ILE A 394 -16.01 -12.18 -21.98
N ILE A 395 -16.39 -13.42 -21.71
CA ILE A 395 -15.48 -14.48 -21.25
C ILE A 395 -15.33 -15.53 -22.35
N LEU A 396 -14.11 -15.71 -22.83
CA LEU A 396 -13.76 -16.71 -23.84
C LEU A 396 -12.78 -17.72 -23.25
N ARG A 397 -13.03 -19.01 -23.52
CA ARG A 397 -12.15 -20.13 -23.14
C ARG A 397 -11.48 -20.72 -24.36
N SER A 398 -10.20 -21.04 -24.26
CA SER A 398 -9.47 -21.79 -25.29
C SER A 398 -10.07 -23.19 -25.52
N GLN A 399 -10.22 -23.56 -26.78
CA GLN A 399 -10.69 -24.88 -27.22
C GLN A 399 -9.89 -25.35 -28.44
N GLY A 400 -8.62 -25.72 -28.22
CA GLY A 400 -7.72 -26.13 -29.30
C GLY A 400 -7.40 -24.94 -30.21
N SER A 401 -7.72 -25.03 -31.50
CA SER A 401 -7.51 -23.93 -32.47
C SER A 401 -8.71 -22.96 -32.58
N SER A 402 -9.62 -22.98 -31.60
CA SER A 402 -10.83 -22.16 -31.52
C SER A 402 -11.03 -21.74 -30.06
N CYS A 403 -12.01 -20.89 -29.80
CA CYS A 403 -12.48 -20.56 -28.47
C CYS A 403 -13.98 -20.85 -28.32
N SER A 404 -14.44 -20.96 -27.07
CA SER A 404 -15.85 -21.07 -26.71
C SER A 404 -16.27 -19.89 -25.83
N LEU A 405 -17.42 -19.29 -26.14
CA LEU A 405 -18.08 -18.31 -25.27
C LEU A 405 -18.57 -18.96 -23.97
N ILE A 406 -18.11 -18.44 -22.84
CA ILE A 406 -18.51 -18.88 -21.50
C ILE A 406 -19.65 -18.01 -20.97
N ALA A 407 -19.49 -16.69 -21.02
CA ALA A 407 -20.47 -15.72 -20.57
C ALA A 407 -20.21 -14.34 -21.18
N GLU A 408 -21.22 -13.48 -21.18
CA GLU A 408 -21.14 -12.07 -21.59
C GLU A 408 -22.18 -11.25 -20.83
N GLY A 409 -22.00 -9.94 -20.78
CA GLY A 409 -22.96 -9.01 -20.22
C GLY A 409 -22.58 -7.57 -20.52
N ASP A 410 -23.52 -6.66 -20.25
CA ASP A 410 -23.33 -5.22 -20.42
C ASP A 410 -23.09 -4.57 -19.07
N TYR A 411 -22.32 -3.48 -19.06
CA TYR A 411 -22.20 -2.62 -17.89
C TYR A 411 -23.33 -1.58 -17.87
N GLU A 412 -23.57 -0.98 -16.70
CA GLU A 412 -24.47 0.17 -16.61
C GLU A 412 -23.85 1.40 -17.33
N ASP A 413 -24.71 2.27 -17.87
CA ASP A 413 -24.27 3.48 -18.57
C ASP A 413 -23.33 4.32 -17.69
N GLY A 414 -22.09 4.51 -18.12
CA GLY A 414 -21.10 5.36 -17.45
C GLY A 414 -19.99 4.64 -16.70
N GLU A 415 -20.00 3.30 -16.61
CA GLU A 415 -18.93 2.49 -15.99
C GLU A 415 -17.55 2.78 -16.62
N PHE A 416 -17.50 2.93 -17.94
CA PHE A 416 -16.31 3.30 -18.69
C PHE A 416 -16.68 4.20 -19.86
N LYS A 417 -15.87 5.23 -20.13
CA LYS A 417 -16.08 6.14 -21.26
C LYS A 417 -15.07 5.92 -22.35
N TRP A 418 -15.52 5.93 -23.59
CA TRP A 418 -14.63 5.81 -24.72
C TRP A 418 -13.74 7.04 -24.82
N ASN A 419 -12.43 6.81 -24.79
CA ASN A 419 -11.45 7.86 -24.99
C ASN A 419 -10.17 7.29 -25.62
N ARG A 420 -10.22 7.07 -26.93
CA ARG A 420 -9.09 6.54 -27.68
C ARG A 420 -7.84 7.43 -27.60
N GLY A 421 -8.00 8.74 -27.40
CA GLY A 421 -6.90 9.69 -27.26
C GLY A 421 -6.16 9.62 -25.92
N ALA A 422 -6.78 9.03 -24.90
CA ALA A 422 -6.17 8.81 -23.59
C ALA A 422 -5.48 7.44 -23.45
N VAL A 423 -5.57 6.56 -24.45
CA VAL A 423 -4.89 5.27 -24.42
C VAL A 423 -3.37 5.51 -24.65
N PRO A 424 -2.51 5.21 -23.66
CA PRO A 424 -1.07 5.43 -23.80
C PRO A 424 -0.41 4.35 -24.66
N GLU A 425 0.85 4.55 -25.00
CA GLU A 425 1.71 3.45 -25.43
C GLU A 425 2.19 2.68 -24.19
N THR A 426 2.19 1.35 -24.25
CA THR A 426 2.58 0.49 -23.12
C THR A 426 3.65 -0.50 -23.54
N LEU A 427 4.33 -1.10 -22.58
CA LEU A 427 5.12 -2.31 -22.83
C LEU A 427 4.18 -3.48 -23.19
N THR A 428 4.73 -4.56 -23.73
CA THR A 428 3.96 -5.77 -24.04
C THR A 428 3.67 -6.57 -22.77
N LEU A 429 2.55 -7.32 -22.73
CA LEU A 429 2.29 -8.22 -21.60
C LEU A 429 3.41 -9.27 -21.46
N GLU A 430 3.94 -9.81 -22.56
CA GLU A 430 5.10 -10.72 -22.57
C GLU A 430 6.28 -10.19 -21.73
N LEU A 431 6.68 -8.94 -21.99
CA LEU A 431 7.83 -8.33 -21.33
C LEU A 431 7.54 -8.11 -19.84
N LEU A 432 6.32 -7.67 -19.51
CA LEU A 432 5.90 -7.44 -18.13
C LEU A 432 5.83 -8.75 -17.35
N GLU A 433 5.24 -9.80 -17.94
CA GLU A 433 5.17 -11.16 -17.38
C GLU A 433 6.55 -11.72 -17.08
N THR A 434 7.46 -11.66 -18.06
CA THR A 434 8.84 -12.16 -17.91
C THR A 434 9.58 -11.45 -16.77
N ARG A 435 9.33 -10.16 -16.58
CA ARG A 435 9.94 -9.39 -15.49
C ARG A 435 9.33 -9.73 -14.14
N ILE A 436 8.00 -9.87 -14.05
CA ILE A 436 7.30 -10.24 -12.82
C ILE A 436 7.70 -11.64 -12.35
N LEU A 437 7.78 -12.61 -13.27
CA LEU A 437 8.14 -14.00 -12.96
C LEU A 437 9.64 -14.18 -12.65
N SER A 438 10.48 -13.16 -12.85
CA SER A 438 11.91 -13.27 -12.59
C SER A 438 12.24 -13.35 -11.10
N GLU A 439 12.66 -14.53 -10.62
CA GLU A 439 13.18 -14.73 -9.25
C GLU A 439 14.33 -13.77 -8.92
N THR A 440 15.17 -13.43 -9.91
CA THR A 440 16.26 -12.48 -9.71
C THR A 440 15.79 -11.04 -9.46
N ARG A 441 14.59 -10.66 -9.93
CA ARG A 441 14.04 -9.32 -9.72
C ARG A 441 13.20 -9.27 -8.45
N TYR A 442 12.31 -10.25 -8.27
CA TYR A 442 11.35 -10.31 -7.17
C TYR A 442 11.39 -11.67 -6.46
N PRO A 443 12.50 -12.00 -5.77
CA PRO A 443 12.69 -13.34 -5.18
C PRO A 443 11.66 -13.65 -4.09
N GLU A 444 11.10 -12.63 -3.44
CA GLU A 444 10.10 -12.82 -2.39
C GLU A 444 8.67 -12.95 -2.93
N LEU A 445 8.41 -12.49 -4.17
CA LEU A 445 7.11 -12.63 -4.84
C LEU A 445 7.03 -13.95 -5.62
N ASN A 446 8.12 -14.31 -6.32
CA ASN A 446 8.20 -15.46 -7.23
C ASN A 446 7.63 -16.77 -6.62
N PRO A 447 7.94 -17.15 -5.35
CA PRO A 447 7.40 -18.38 -4.76
C PRO A 447 5.88 -18.48 -4.71
N PHE A 448 5.16 -17.35 -4.82
CA PHE A 448 3.70 -17.32 -4.79
C PHE A 448 3.05 -17.35 -6.17
N ILE A 449 3.78 -17.04 -7.24
CA ILE A 449 3.21 -16.85 -8.58
C ILE A 449 3.80 -17.76 -9.65
N ASP A 450 4.97 -18.35 -9.39
CA ASP A 450 5.70 -19.14 -10.36
C ASP A 450 5.50 -20.64 -10.13
N SER A 451 5.33 -21.37 -11.23
CA SER A 451 5.31 -22.84 -11.26
C SER A 451 6.63 -23.43 -11.79
N GLY A 452 7.62 -22.58 -12.10
CA GLY A 452 8.98 -22.91 -12.52
C GLY A 452 9.34 -22.30 -13.87
N ASP A 453 8.50 -22.54 -14.89
CA ASP A 453 8.67 -22.00 -16.25
C ASP A 453 7.45 -21.15 -16.70
N ASN A 454 6.43 -21.00 -15.86
CA ASN A 454 5.17 -20.32 -16.21
C ASN A 454 4.42 -19.88 -14.94
N TRP A 455 3.40 -19.03 -15.11
CA TRP A 455 2.45 -18.69 -14.06
C TRP A 455 1.88 -19.94 -13.39
N ASP A 456 1.77 -19.89 -12.07
CA ASP A 456 0.98 -20.86 -11.32
C ASP A 456 -0.47 -20.86 -11.84
N VAL A 457 -1.05 -22.05 -11.91
CA VAL A 457 -2.36 -22.32 -12.52
C VAL A 457 -3.52 -21.62 -11.82
N ASP A 458 -3.32 -21.20 -10.57
CA ASP A 458 -4.32 -20.48 -9.77
C ASP A 458 -4.12 -18.95 -9.82
N VAL A 459 -3.13 -18.46 -10.58
CA VAL A 459 -2.90 -17.02 -10.78
C VAL A 459 -3.87 -16.47 -11.83
N THR A 460 -4.47 -15.33 -11.50
CA THR A 460 -5.10 -14.42 -12.45
C THR A 460 -4.12 -13.30 -12.78
N TYR A 461 -3.92 -13.02 -14.07
CA TYR A 461 -3.06 -11.95 -14.57
C TYR A 461 -3.87 -11.01 -15.47
N ALA A 462 -3.85 -9.72 -15.17
CA ALA A 462 -4.75 -8.76 -15.78
C ALA A 462 -4.09 -7.41 -16.06
N TYR A 463 -4.67 -6.66 -17.00
CA TYR A 463 -4.42 -5.24 -17.15
C TYR A 463 -5.73 -4.45 -17.07
N ARG A 464 -5.63 -3.18 -16.66
CA ARG A 464 -6.72 -2.21 -16.72
C ARG A 464 -6.19 -0.85 -17.15
N LEU A 465 -6.82 -0.28 -18.16
CA LEU A 465 -6.70 1.14 -18.51
C LEU A 465 -7.64 1.96 -17.62
N SER A 466 -7.12 3.06 -17.08
CA SER A 466 -7.93 4.04 -16.37
C SER A 466 -8.11 5.30 -17.21
N VAL A 467 -9.34 5.56 -17.61
CA VAL A 467 -9.74 6.80 -18.33
C VAL A 467 -10.56 7.76 -17.45
N SER A 468 -10.90 7.36 -16.23
CA SER A 468 -11.58 8.16 -15.21
C SER A 468 -11.30 7.61 -13.82
N GLY A 469 -11.25 8.49 -12.81
CA GLY A 469 -10.71 8.22 -11.47
C GLY A 469 -11.50 7.29 -10.54
N GLU A 470 -12.28 6.34 -11.04
CA GLU A 470 -13.10 5.47 -10.19
C GLU A 470 -12.95 3.98 -10.58
N SER A 471 -12.44 3.20 -9.63
CA SER A 471 -12.47 1.73 -9.60
C SER A 471 -12.45 1.34 -8.14
N GLU A 472 -13.38 0.51 -7.67
CA GLU A 472 -13.48 0.14 -6.24
C GLU A 472 -12.36 -0.82 -5.78
N LEU A 473 -11.86 -1.71 -6.64
CA LEU A 473 -10.80 -2.65 -6.27
C LEU A 473 -9.40 -2.00 -6.28
N LEU A 474 -9.19 -1.04 -7.18
CA LEU A 474 -7.97 -0.22 -7.25
C LEU A 474 -8.11 1.10 -6.45
N GLY A 475 -9.32 1.41 -5.98
CA GLY A 475 -9.61 2.52 -5.07
C GLY A 475 -9.19 2.24 -3.64
N MET A 476 -8.95 0.96 -3.30
CA MET A 476 -8.22 0.55 -2.09
C MET A 476 -6.71 0.77 -2.19
N LEU A 477 -6.18 1.08 -3.39
CA LEU A 477 -4.79 1.48 -3.57
C LEU A 477 -4.74 3.03 -3.64
N PRO A 478 -4.12 3.69 -2.65
CA PRO A 478 -3.94 5.13 -2.64
C PRO A 478 -3.28 5.65 -3.93
N GLY A 479 -3.83 6.74 -4.46
CA GLY A 479 -3.29 7.48 -5.58
C GLY A 479 -4.33 7.93 -6.59
N GLY A 480 -5.41 7.15 -6.78
CA GLY A 480 -6.30 7.35 -7.92
C GLY A 480 -5.51 7.17 -9.22
N LEU A 481 -6.00 6.31 -10.12
CA LEU A 481 -5.33 6.16 -11.40
C LEU A 481 -5.57 7.44 -12.19
N GLY A 482 -4.54 8.28 -12.31
CA GLY A 482 -4.57 9.46 -13.17
C GLY A 482 -5.05 9.07 -14.57
N GLU A 483 -5.78 9.96 -15.23
CA GLU A 483 -6.30 9.70 -16.57
C GLU A 483 -5.19 9.22 -17.52
N GLY A 484 -5.43 8.09 -18.20
CA GLY A 484 -4.55 7.55 -19.22
C GLY A 484 -3.43 6.64 -18.72
N GLN A 485 -3.50 6.10 -17.49
CA GLN A 485 -2.56 5.09 -17.00
C GLN A 485 -3.04 3.66 -17.24
N VAL A 486 -2.09 2.75 -17.49
CA VAL A 486 -2.36 1.31 -17.60
C VAL A 486 -1.63 0.56 -16.50
N THR A 487 -2.43 -0.20 -15.75
CA THR A 487 -1.97 -0.96 -14.59
C THR A 487 -2.02 -2.44 -14.92
N ILE A 488 -0.93 -3.15 -14.65
CA ILE A 488 -0.90 -4.61 -14.55
C ILE A 488 -1.22 -4.99 -13.12
N ALA A 489 -2.09 -5.97 -12.95
CA ALA A 489 -2.37 -6.57 -11.67
C ALA A 489 -2.40 -8.09 -11.79
N GLY A 490 -2.06 -8.78 -10.73
CA GLY A 490 -2.37 -10.19 -10.63
C GLY A 490 -2.73 -10.58 -9.22
N SER A 491 -3.42 -11.70 -9.11
CA SER A 491 -3.90 -12.24 -7.85
C SER A 491 -3.88 -13.75 -7.86
N ARG A 492 -3.80 -14.33 -6.67
CA ARG A 492 -3.88 -15.77 -6.47
C ARG A 492 -4.56 -16.04 -5.14
N THR A 493 -5.48 -16.99 -5.13
CA THR A 493 -6.06 -17.52 -3.88
C THR A 493 -5.85 -19.02 -3.83
N TRP A 494 -5.45 -19.54 -2.68
CA TRP A 494 -5.24 -20.97 -2.49
C TRP A 494 -5.37 -21.38 -1.04
N GLU A 495 -5.82 -22.62 -0.82
CA GLU A 495 -5.78 -23.28 0.47
C GLU A 495 -4.48 -24.07 0.62
N ASP A 496 -3.75 -23.84 1.70
CA ASP A 496 -2.61 -24.68 2.07
C ASP A 496 -2.60 -24.95 3.57
N SER A 497 -2.50 -26.22 3.95
CA SER A 497 -2.30 -26.64 5.34
C SER A 497 -3.34 -26.10 6.34
N GLY A 498 -4.60 -25.96 5.91
CA GLY A 498 -5.69 -25.42 6.73
C GLY A 498 -5.69 -23.90 6.84
N ARG A 499 -5.04 -23.22 5.89
CA ARG A 499 -4.98 -21.77 5.80
C ARG A 499 -5.44 -21.28 4.41
N ASP A 500 -6.22 -20.22 4.42
CA ASP A 500 -6.63 -19.49 3.23
C ASP A 500 -5.59 -18.43 2.92
N ASN A 501 -5.00 -18.51 1.75
CA ASN A 501 -3.98 -17.58 1.30
C ASN A 501 -4.53 -16.73 0.16
N ALA A 502 -4.24 -15.43 0.21
CA ALA A 502 -4.50 -14.51 -0.90
C ALA A 502 -3.25 -13.69 -1.19
N LEU A 503 -2.89 -13.59 -2.47
CA LEU A 503 -1.82 -12.73 -2.96
C LEU A 503 -2.43 -11.73 -3.93
N SER A 504 -1.96 -10.50 -3.94
CA SER A 504 -2.05 -9.67 -5.14
C SER A 504 -0.81 -8.80 -5.33
N PHE A 505 -0.56 -8.42 -6.58
CA PHE A 505 0.55 -7.55 -6.97
C PHE A 505 0.11 -6.57 -8.05
N VAL A 506 0.82 -5.45 -8.15
CA VAL A 506 0.52 -4.37 -9.09
C VAL A 506 1.78 -3.78 -9.68
N MET A 507 1.78 -3.56 -10.99
CA MET A 507 2.89 -2.99 -11.76
C MET A 507 2.38 -1.95 -12.77
N ASN A 508 3.17 -0.92 -13.04
CA ASN A 508 2.90 0.05 -14.10
C ASN A 508 3.28 -0.54 -15.47
N ALA A 509 2.31 -0.62 -16.39
CA ALA A 509 2.49 -1.25 -17.70
C ALA A 509 3.38 -0.44 -18.67
N GLU A 510 3.56 0.86 -18.41
CA GLU A 510 4.37 1.73 -19.25
C GLU A 510 5.86 1.66 -18.90
N THR A 511 6.18 1.43 -17.63
CA THR A 511 7.56 1.49 -17.14
C THR A 511 8.10 0.15 -16.67
N SER A 512 7.24 -0.85 -16.45
CA SER A 512 7.55 -2.10 -15.74
C SER A 512 7.93 -1.91 -14.27
N ARG A 513 7.58 -0.78 -13.68
CA ARG A 513 7.83 -0.47 -12.28
C ARG A 513 6.83 -1.24 -11.40
N MET A 514 7.31 -2.17 -10.57
CA MET A 514 6.48 -2.78 -9.53
C MET A 514 6.05 -1.71 -8.54
N VAL A 515 4.77 -1.68 -8.18
CA VAL A 515 4.22 -0.73 -7.20
C VAL A 515 4.23 -1.39 -5.83
N ALA A 516 3.53 -2.50 -5.72
CA ALA A 516 3.42 -3.25 -4.48
C ALA A 516 2.98 -4.69 -4.73
N TRP A 517 3.18 -5.54 -3.73
CA TRP A 517 2.46 -6.80 -3.59
C TRP A 517 2.13 -7.07 -2.13
N TYR A 518 1.05 -7.79 -1.90
CA TYR A 518 0.62 -8.19 -0.57
C TYR A 518 0.20 -9.66 -0.56
N HIS A 519 0.45 -10.32 0.56
CA HIS A 519 0.08 -11.69 0.84
C HIS A 519 -0.62 -11.74 2.20
N THR A 520 -1.76 -12.41 2.26
CA THR A 520 -2.44 -12.77 3.49
C THR A 520 -2.45 -14.28 3.63
N SER A 521 -2.35 -14.75 4.86
CA SER A 521 -2.55 -16.14 5.23
C SER A 521 -3.42 -16.16 6.47
N LEU A 522 -4.66 -16.62 6.33
CA LEU A 522 -5.68 -16.64 7.36
C LEU A 522 -6.05 -18.09 7.72
N PRO A 523 -6.60 -18.36 8.90
CA PRO A 523 -7.21 -19.66 9.18
C PRO A 523 -8.30 -19.97 8.14
N ALA A 524 -8.31 -21.19 7.59
CA ALA A 524 -9.38 -21.62 6.69
C ALA A 524 -10.65 -21.97 7.49
N ASP A 525 -11.82 -21.65 6.93
CA ASP A 525 -13.14 -21.90 7.54
C ASP A 525 -13.58 -23.39 7.57
#